data_AF-A0A373WBP3-F1
#
_entry.id   AF-A0A373WBP3-F1
#
_cell.length_a   1.000
_cell.length_b   1.000
_cell.length_c   1.000
_cell.angle_alpha   90.00
_cell.angle_beta   90.00
_cell.angle_gamma   90.00
#
_symmetry.space_group_name_H-M   'P 1'
#
loop_
_entity.id
_entity.type
_entity.pdbx_description
1 polymer ?
#
loop_
_entity_poly.entity_id
_entity_poly.type
_entity_poly.pdbx_seq_one_letter_code
_entity_poly.pdbx_strand_id
1 'polypeptide(L)'
;MLLKCSVIPLFIRIKLVHLITNGEEIITTDNHPFYVQGRGFINAGNLLVGDKLISVNGEDLFVEKHRVEEFDEPVDVYNFQVEDYHTYFVGDCAVWVHNDCTAEQLRQNYADGEKAELAQYNLEMKEHPNTKRQVTIRAYGENGNLSKNRTRVDLFNDKGVIEVKASKTAPLTKNQKELYPQIAKYGGKVVGKKYGTYDIEPQDIYLTRDGVTSLLFKKGGG
;
A
#
# COMPACT_ATOMS: atom_id res chain seq x y z
N MET A 1 6.77 12.85 13.40
CA MET A 1 6.86 11.90 12.27
C MET A 1 6.16 12.56 11.09
N LEU A 2 6.91 13.03 10.08
CA LEU A 2 6.33 13.63 8.88
C LEU A 2 5.81 12.49 7.99
N LEU A 3 4.49 12.32 7.92
CA LEU A 3 3.87 11.42 6.96
C LEU A 3 4.12 11.98 5.55
N LYS A 4 4.71 11.20 4.65
CA LYS A 4 4.85 11.62 3.26
C LYS A 4 3.46 11.62 2.63
N CYS A 5 3.09 12.79 2.13
CA CYS A 5 1.82 13.01 1.47
C CYS A 5 2.03 13.25 -0.03
N SER A 6 1.27 12.56 -0.87
CA SER A 6 1.23 12.85 -2.31
C SER A 6 -0.19 13.21 -2.71
N VAL A 7 -0.31 14.39 -3.33
CA VAL A 7 -1.55 14.81 -3.99
C VAL A 7 -1.53 14.17 -5.38
N ILE A 8 -2.54 13.37 -5.68
CA ILE A 8 -2.71 12.71 -6.96
C ILE A 8 -3.97 13.30 -7.59
N PRO A 9 -3.90 13.85 -8.82
CA PRO A 9 -5.10 14.24 -9.54
C PRO A 9 -5.92 12.97 -9.79
N LEU A 10 -7.16 12.95 -9.32
CA LEU A 10 -8.09 11.86 -9.62
C LEU A 10 -8.96 12.33 -10.79
N PHE A 11 -8.93 11.56 -11.88
CA PHE A 11 -9.58 11.91 -13.14
C PHE A 11 -11.04 12.38 -12.96
N ILE A 12 -11.35 13.51 -13.62
CA ILE A 12 -12.62 13.90 -14.25
C ILE A 12 -13.87 13.36 -13.52
N ARG A 13 -14.51 14.22 -12.73
CA ARG A 13 -15.79 13.90 -12.07
C ARG A 13 -16.89 14.82 -12.56
N ILE A 14 -18.07 14.22 -12.71
CA ILE A 14 -19.30 14.91 -13.09
C ILE A 14 -20.24 15.10 -11.89
N LYS A 15 -19.88 14.58 -10.69
CA LYS A 15 -20.68 14.74 -9.47
C LYS A 15 -19.81 15.09 -8.27
N LEU A 16 -20.17 16.15 -7.56
CA LEU A 16 -19.62 16.54 -6.27
C LEU A 16 -20.70 16.49 -5.20
N VAL A 17 -20.30 16.17 -3.97
CA VAL A 17 -21.17 16.18 -2.79
C VAL A 17 -20.67 17.26 -1.85
N HIS A 18 -21.58 18.14 -1.48
CA HIS A 18 -21.41 19.17 -0.47
C HIS A 18 -22.03 18.66 0.83
N LEU A 19 -21.20 18.46 1.84
CA LEU A 19 -21.60 18.04 3.18
C LEU A 19 -21.34 19.20 4.14
N ILE A 20 -22.34 19.58 4.93
CA ILE A 20 -22.09 20.48 6.07
C ILE A 20 -22.12 19.66 7.35
N THR A 21 -21.08 19.78 8.15
CA THR A 21 -20.98 19.16 9.47
C THR A 21 -20.34 20.14 10.44
N ASN A 22 -20.97 20.38 11.58
CA ASN A 22 -20.50 21.32 12.60
C ASN A 22 -20.17 22.71 12.02
N GLY A 23 -21.00 23.20 11.08
CA GLY A 23 -20.79 24.46 10.37
C GLY A 23 -19.68 24.48 9.31
N GLU A 24 -18.91 23.41 9.15
CA GLU A 24 -17.90 23.29 8.08
C GLU A 24 -18.48 22.62 6.83
N GLU A 25 -18.14 23.14 5.66
CA GLU A 25 -18.46 22.51 4.37
C GLU A 25 -17.30 21.63 3.88
N ILE A 26 -17.59 20.35 3.63
CA ILE A 26 -16.70 19.39 2.99
C ILE A 26 -17.25 19.10 1.59
N ILE A 27 -16.44 19.40 0.57
CA ILE A 27 -16.74 19.08 -0.83
C ILE A 27 -15.94 17.84 -1.22
N THR A 28 -16.62 16.80 -1.69
CA THR A 28 -16.01 15.50 -1.97
C THR A 28 -16.68 14.81 -3.16
N THR A 29 -16.10 13.70 -3.63
CA THR A 29 -16.73 12.89 -4.67
C THR A 29 -17.87 12.05 -4.09
N ASP A 30 -18.89 11.77 -4.89
CA ASP A 30 -20.06 10.97 -4.49
C ASP A 30 -19.71 9.59 -3.95
N ASN A 31 -18.65 8.98 -4.47
CA ASN A 31 -18.16 7.66 -4.06
C ASN A 31 -17.17 7.69 -2.89
N HIS A 32 -16.86 8.85 -2.29
CA HIS A 32 -15.90 8.93 -1.20
C HIS A 32 -16.51 8.36 0.10
N PRO A 33 -15.95 7.32 0.72
CA PRO A 33 -16.54 6.71 1.90
C PRO A 33 -16.25 7.49 3.20
N PHE A 34 -17.30 7.78 3.94
CA PHE A 34 -17.29 8.35 5.29
C PHE A 34 -17.67 7.28 6.30
N TYR A 35 -16.99 7.23 7.45
CA TYR A 35 -17.38 6.31 8.51
C TYR A 35 -18.58 6.83 9.29
N VAL A 36 -19.70 6.12 9.21
CA VAL A 36 -20.93 6.39 9.98
C VAL A 36 -21.00 5.43 11.16
N GLN A 37 -21.12 5.97 12.37
CA GLN A 37 -21.15 5.19 13.59
C GLN A 37 -22.33 4.21 13.59
N GLY A 38 -22.06 2.93 13.83
CA GLY A 38 -23.06 1.86 13.82
C GLY A 38 -23.47 1.37 12.42
N ARG A 39 -23.03 2.02 11.35
CA ARG A 39 -23.35 1.65 9.95
C ARG A 39 -22.11 1.32 9.09
N GLY A 40 -20.92 1.70 9.55
CA GLY A 40 -19.68 1.46 8.80
C GLY A 40 -19.43 2.53 7.73
N PHE A 41 -18.62 2.20 6.73
CA PHE A 41 -18.29 3.13 5.64
C PHE A 41 -19.47 3.28 4.67
N ILE A 42 -19.90 4.51 4.45
CA ILE A 42 -20.99 4.89 3.55
C ILE A 42 -20.44 5.93 2.57
N ASN A 43 -20.68 5.74 1.27
CA ASN A 43 -20.31 6.71 0.24
C ASN A 43 -20.99 8.06 0.49
N ALA A 44 -20.28 9.17 0.25
CA ALA A 44 -20.75 10.52 0.49
C ALA A 44 -22.10 10.81 -0.16
N GLY A 45 -22.33 10.34 -1.39
CA GLY A 45 -23.61 10.50 -2.09
C GLY A 45 -24.79 9.79 -1.42
N ASN A 46 -24.53 8.83 -0.53
CA ASN A 46 -25.52 8.04 0.19
C ASN A 46 -25.63 8.40 1.68
N LEU A 47 -24.90 9.43 2.14
CA LEU A 47 -25.06 9.95 3.50
C LEU A 47 -26.42 10.61 3.66
N LEU A 48 -26.97 10.52 4.86
CA LEU A 48 -28.23 11.15 5.23
C LEU A 48 -27.99 12.30 6.19
N VAL A 49 -28.80 13.36 6.09
CA VAL A 49 -28.84 14.39 7.13
C VAL A 49 -29.19 13.73 8.47
N GLY A 50 -28.41 14.02 9.50
CA GLY A 50 -28.46 13.39 10.82
C GLY A 50 -27.55 12.16 10.97
N ASP A 51 -26.87 11.69 9.91
CA ASP A 51 -25.86 10.65 10.08
C ASP A 51 -24.73 11.11 10.99
N LYS A 52 -24.27 10.15 11.81
CA LYS A 52 -23.31 10.38 12.87
C LYS A 52 -21.91 9.95 12.42
N LEU A 53 -21.07 10.92 12.10
CA LEU A 53 -19.68 10.79 11.74
C LEU A 53 -18.78 10.89 12.98
N ILE A 54 -17.51 10.50 12.84
CA ILE A 54 -16.54 10.53 13.93
C ILE A 54 -15.37 11.47 13.60
N SER A 55 -15.05 12.36 14.54
CA SER A 55 -13.88 13.24 14.46
C SER A 55 -12.60 12.53 14.94
N VAL A 56 -11.44 13.13 14.68
CA VAL A 56 -10.14 12.65 15.20
C VAL A 56 -10.08 12.55 16.73
N ASN A 57 -10.86 13.37 17.43
CA ASN A 57 -10.93 13.37 18.89
C ASN A 57 -11.94 12.34 19.44
N GLY A 58 -12.59 11.58 18.55
CA GLY A 58 -13.66 10.66 18.91
C GLY A 58 -15.00 11.34 19.21
N GLU A 59 -15.14 12.60 18.82
CA GLU A 59 -16.38 13.36 18.99
C GLU A 59 -17.38 13.06 17.88
N ASP A 60 -18.64 13.23 18.22
CA ASP A 60 -19.77 12.99 17.33
C ASP A 60 -19.99 14.21 16.42
N LEU A 61 -19.88 13.99 15.12
CA LEU A 61 -20.14 15.00 14.10
C LEU A 61 -21.42 14.62 13.35
N PHE A 62 -22.38 15.54 13.22
CA PHE A 62 -23.64 15.27 12.54
C PHE A 62 -23.63 15.87 11.14
N VAL A 63 -24.11 15.12 10.15
CA VAL A 63 -24.41 15.67 8.82
C VAL A 63 -25.58 16.64 8.93
N GLU A 64 -25.32 17.93 8.87
CA GLU A 64 -26.33 18.99 8.96
C GLU A 64 -26.99 19.25 7.61
N LYS A 65 -26.19 19.21 6.53
CA LYS A 65 -26.69 19.35 5.15
C LYS A 65 -25.97 18.40 4.22
N HIS A 66 -26.69 17.97 3.19
CA HIS A 66 -26.21 17.12 2.11
C HIS A 66 -26.79 17.63 0.79
N ARG A 67 -25.93 17.94 -0.17
CA ARG A 67 -26.31 18.33 -1.53
C ARG A 67 -25.41 17.64 -2.53
N VAL A 68 -26.00 17.11 -3.60
CA VAL A 68 -25.27 16.62 -4.77
C VAL A 68 -25.33 17.69 -5.85
N GLU A 69 -24.18 18.01 -6.42
CA GLU A 69 -24.02 18.89 -7.58
C GLU A 69 -23.53 18.07 -8.76
N GLU A 70 -24.24 18.15 -9.88
CA GLU A 70 -23.88 17.48 -11.13
C GLU A 70 -23.40 18.52 -12.16
N PHE A 71 -22.34 18.19 -12.88
CA PHE A 71 -21.72 19.04 -13.88
C PHE A 71 -21.84 18.38 -15.26
N ASP A 72 -22.17 19.20 -16.27
CA ASP A 72 -22.21 18.75 -17.67
C ASP A 72 -20.80 18.48 -18.23
N GLU A 73 -19.79 19.17 -17.70
CA GLU A 73 -18.39 19.00 -18.05
C GLU A 73 -17.59 18.46 -16.85
N PRO A 74 -16.55 17.65 -17.09
CA PRO A 74 -15.61 17.22 -16.08
C PRO A 74 -15.03 18.33 -15.19
N VAL A 75 -15.04 18.11 -13.88
CA VAL A 75 -14.30 18.94 -12.91
C VAL A 75 -13.07 18.18 -12.40
N ASP A 76 -11.96 18.90 -12.26
CA ASP A 76 -10.75 18.38 -11.64
C ASP A 76 -10.95 18.20 -10.14
N VAL A 77 -10.67 16.99 -9.66
CA VAL A 77 -10.66 16.69 -8.22
C VAL A 77 -9.29 16.15 -7.81
N TYR A 78 -8.89 16.49 -6.60
CA TYR A 78 -7.59 16.08 -6.06
C TYR A 78 -7.82 15.06 -4.95
N ASN A 79 -7.07 13.96 -5.00
CA ASN A 79 -7.04 12.99 -3.92
C ASN A 79 -5.70 13.11 -3.18
N PHE A 80 -5.71 12.78 -1.90
CA PHE A 80 -4.54 12.72 -1.05
C PHE A 80 -4.34 11.28 -0.58
N GLN A 81 -3.16 10.70 -0.85
CA GLN A 81 -2.81 9.37 -0.37
C GLN A 81 -1.76 9.45 0.75
N VAL A 82 -2.08 8.85 1.89
CA VAL A 82 -1.12 8.57 2.98
C VAL A 82 -0.48 7.21 2.71
N GLU A 83 0.85 7.12 2.75
CA GLU A 83 1.62 5.91 2.36
C GLU A 83 1.18 4.62 3.07
N ASP A 84 0.96 4.65 4.39
CA ASP A 84 0.75 3.45 5.22
C ASP A 84 -0.69 3.31 5.76
N TYR A 85 -1.57 4.29 5.55
CA TYR A 85 -2.94 4.31 6.08
C TYR A 85 -3.94 4.67 4.98
N HIS A 86 -4.84 3.75 4.66
CA HIS A 86 -5.94 3.99 3.73
C HIS A 86 -7.09 4.79 4.36
N THR A 87 -6.86 5.46 5.48
CA THR A 87 -7.81 6.36 6.13
C THR A 87 -7.12 7.64 6.55
N TYR A 88 -7.77 8.77 6.32
CA TYR A 88 -7.28 10.09 6.74
C TYR A 88 -8.45 10.92 7.28
N PHE A 89 -8.12 12.06 7.89
CA PHE A 89 -9.10 13.02 8.36
C PHE A 89 -9.14 14.22 7.41
N VAL A 90 -10.33 14.73 7.07
CA VAL A 90 -10.52 15.86 6.14
C VAL A 90 -11.25 17.00 6.84
N GLY A 91 -10.90 18.22 6.46
CA GLY A 91 -11.50 19.45 7.00
C GLY A 91 -10.92 19.87 8.34
N ASP A 92 -11.26 21.08 8.76
CA ASP A 92 -10.92 21.67 10.06
C ASP A 92 -11.57 20.90 11.21
N CYS A 93 -12.72 20.25 10.97
CA CYS A 93 -13.41 19.35 11.88
C CYS A 93 -12.81 17.94 11.91
N ALA A 94 -11.82 17.65 11.06
CA ALA A 94 -11.07 16.40 11.01
C ALA A 94 -11.98 15.15 11.01
N VAL A 95 -12.73 14.95 9.92
CA VAL A 95 -13.69 13.85 9.73
C VAL A 95 -13.02 12.59 9.16
N TRP A 96 -13.30 11.40 9.72
CA TRP A 96 -12.67 10.15 9.31
C TRP A 96 -13.19 9.61 7.96
N VAL A 97 -12.31 9.58 6.96
CA VAL A 97 -12.60 9.09 5.60
C VAL A 97 -11.65 7.97 5.19
N HIS A 98 -12.07 7.13 4.24
CA HIS A 98 -11.24 6.08 3.66
C HIS A 98 -10.85 6.41 2.21
N ASN A 99 -9.59 6.16 1.85
CA ASN A 99 -9.15 6.15 0.46
C ASN A 99 -9.57 4.82 -0.15
N ASP A 100 -10.82 4.72 -0.63
CA ASP A 100 -11.30 3.48 -1.23
C ASP A 100 -10.55 3.20 -2.53
N CYS A 101 -9.70 2.17 -2.52
CA CYS A 101 -9.18 1.60 -3.74
C CYS A 101 -10.30 0.75 -4.37
N THR A 102 -10.83 1.19 -5.50
CA THR A 102 -11.83 0.41 -6.24
C THR A 102 -11.28 -0.96 -6.60
N ALA A 103 -12.15 -1.97 -6.79
CA ALA A 103 -11.74 -3.28 -7.26
C ALA A 103 -10.95 -3.23 -8.57
N GLU A 104 -11.24 -2.24 -9.43
CA GLU A 104 -10.49 -1.98 -10.66
C GLU A 104 -9.09 -1.44 -10.39
N GLN A 105 -8.93 -0.48 -9.48
CA GLN A 105 -7.62 0.02 -9.08
C GLN A 105 -6.77 -1.09 -8.43
N LEU A 106 -7.38 -1.95 -7.62
CA LEU A 106 -6.70 -3.12 -7.08
C LEU A 106 -6.24 -4.06 -8.20
N ARG A 107 -7.12 -4.40 -9.15
CA ARG A 107 -6.76 -5.22 -10.33
C ARG A 107 -5.61 -4.61 -11.12
N GLN A 108 -5.67 -3.31 -11.38
CA GLN A 108 -4.62 -2.59 -12.09
C GLN A 108 -3.30 -2.61 -11.32
N ASN A 109 -3.33 -2.35 -10.00
CA ASN A 109 -2.13 -2.42 -9.15
C ASN A 109 -1.52 -3.83 -9.13
N TYR A 110 -2.34 -4.88 -9.11
CA TYR A 110 -1.85 -6.26 -9.24
C TYR A 110 -1.21 -6.52 -10.61
N ALA A 111 -1.85 -6.08 -11.69
CA ALA A 111 -1.33 -6.22 -13.06
C ALA A 111 -0.01 -5.45 -13.25
N ASP A 112 0.08 -4.23 -12.73
CA ASP A 112 1.29 -3.41 -12.77
C ASP A 112 2.42 -4.03 -11.93
N GLY A 113 2.08 -4.59 -10.77
CA GLY A 113 2.99 -5.38 -9.94
C GLY A 113 3.56 -6.57 -10.69
N GLU A 114 2.71 -7.38 -11.33
CA GLU A 114 3.13 -8.54 -12.12
C GLU A 114 4.00 -8.15 -13.32
N LYS A 115 3.62 -7.07 -14.02
CA LYS A 115 4.38 -6.53 -15.16
C LYS A 115 5.76 -6.05 -14.73
N ALA A 116 5.86 -5.34 -13.60
CA ALA A 116 7.13 -4.88 -13.05
C ALA A 116 8.03 -6.05 -12.61
N GLU A 117 7.47 -7.05 -11.93
CA GLU A 117 8.18 -8.27 -11.53
C GLU A 117 8.74 -9.02 -12.76
N LEU A 118 7.91 -9.19 -13.80
CA LEU A 118 8.31 -9.88 -15.02
C LEU A 118 9.38 -9.11 -15.79
N ALA A 119 9.26 -7.79 -15.87
CA ALA A 119 10.27 -6.94 -16.50
C ALA A 119 11.62 -7.06 -15.78
N GLN A 120 11.63 -6.95 -14.44
CA GLN A 120 12.86 -7.09 -13.66
C GLN A 120 13.44 -8.51 -13.78
N TYR A 121 12.60 -9.54 -13.73
CA TYR A 121 13.06 -10.92 -13.92
C TYR A 121 13.78 -11.11 -15.26
N ASN A 122 13.22 -10.58 -16.36
CA ASN A 122 13.83 -10.72 -17.68
C ASN A 122 15.17 -9.96 -17.79
N LEU A 123 15.36 -8.89 -17.02
CA LEU A 123 16.65 -8.20 -16.92
C LEU A 123 17.65 -9.04 -16.12
N GLU A 124 17.26 -9.48 -14.92
CA GLU A 124 18.12 -10.28 -14.04
C GLU A 124 18.51 -11.61 -14.70
N MET A 125 17.61 -12.27 -15.45
CA MET A 125 17.91 -13.53 -16.15
C MET A 125 19.01 -13.42 -17.22
N LYS A 126 19.27 -12.22 -17.76
CA LYS A 126 20.35 -12.02 -18.75
C LYS A 126 21.73 -12.12 -18.11
N GLU A 127 21.86 -11.63 -16.88
CA GLU A 127 23.13 -11.59 -16.13
C GLU A 127 23.24 -12.74 -15.12
N HIS A 128 22.10 -13.17 -14.59
CA HIS A 128 21.95 -14.18 -13.54
C HIS A 128 20.97 -15.29 -14.01
N PRO A 129 21.40 -16.23 -14.87
CA PRO A 129 20.51 -17.23 -15.49
C PRO A 129 19.80 -18.18 -14.51
N ASN A 130 20.26 -18.25 -13.26
CA ASN A 130 19.66 -19.06 -12.19
C ASN A 130 18.59 -18.29 -11.39
N THR A 131 18.15 -17.11 -11.86
CA THR A 131 17.17 -16.28 -11.16
C THR A 131 15.86 -17.05 -10.96
N LYS A 132 15.42 -17.11 -9.71
CA LYS A 132 14.15 -17.73 -9.30
C LYS A 132 13.12 -16.65 -9.02
N ARG A 133 11.87 -16.88 -9.41
CA ARG A 133 10.73 -15.98 -9.14
C ARG A 133 9.85 -16.48 -8.03
N GLN A 134 9.42 -15.57 -7.17
CA GLN A 134 8.42 -15.80 -6.13
C GLN A 134 8.85 -16.90 -5.17
N VAL A 135 10.02 -16.72 -4.57
CA VAL A 135 10.61 -17.66 -3.61
C VAL A 135 10.08 -17.33 -2.22
N THR A 136 9.65 -18.34 -1.45
CA THR A 136 9.23 -18.12 -0.06
C THR A 136 10.37 -18.49 0.88
N ILE A 137 10.69 -17.61 1.81
CA ILE A 137 11.85 -17.73 2.71
C ILE A 137 11.39 -17.56 4.15
N ARG A 138 11.89 -18.42 5.04
CA ARG A 138 11.90 -18.21 6.49
C ARG A 138 13.30 -17.74 6.88
N ALA A 139 13.41 -16.70 7.69
CA ALA A 139 14.70 -16.18 8.11
C ALA A 139 15.25 -17.00 9.28
N TYR A 140 16.57 -17.10 9.40
CA TYR A 140 17.19 -17.54 10.64
C TYR A 140 17.29 -16.38 11.62
N GLY A 141 17.11 -16.68 12.91
CA GLY A 141 17.45 -15.78 14.00
C GLY A 141 18.88 -16.01 14.50
N GLU A 142 19.32 -15.17 15.43
CA GLU A 142 20.65 -15.26 16.05
C GLU A 142 20.94 -16.62 16.71
N ASN A 143 19.91 -17.27 17.23
CA ASN A 143 19.98 -18.60 17.84
C ASN A 143 19.95 -19.75 16.82
N GLY A 144 19.97 -19.47 15.51
CA GLY A 144 19.87 -20.47 14.45
C GLY A 144 18.47 -21.06 14.26
N ASN A 145 17.45 -20.58 14.99
CA ASN A 145 16.07 -21.04 14.80
C ASN A 145 15.38 -20.27 13.67
N LEU A 146 14.48 -20.95 12.96
CA LEU A 146 13.68 -20.33 11.90
C LEU A 146 12.57 -19.43 12.47
N SER A 147 12.42 -18.24 11.88
CA SER A 147 11.31 -17.32 12.12
C SER A 147 9.96 -18.05 12.00
N LYS A 148 9.01 -17.74 12.88
CA LYS A 148 7.63 -18.26 12.75
C LYS A 148 6.97 -17.79 11.45
N ASN A 149 7.21 -16.53 11.12
CA ASN A 149 6.75 -15.90 9.89
C ASN A 149 7.61 -16.33 8.69
N ARG A 150 7.04 -16.16 7.49
CA ARG A 150 7.72 -16.31 6.21
C ARG A 150 7.43 -15.10 5.35
N THR A 151 8.34 -14.78 4.44
CA THR A 151 8.13 -13.77 3.41
C THR A 151 8.27 -14.39 2.04
N ARG A 152 7.45 -13.93 1.09
CA ARG A 152 7.68 -14.19 -0.32
C ARG A 152 8.55 -13.06 -0.85
N VAL A 153 9.59 -13.43 -1.59
CA VAL A 153 10.48 -12.52 -2.28
C VAL A 153 10.25 -12.67 -3.77
N ASP A 154 10.29 -11.55 -4.48
CA ASP A 154 9.96 -11.52 -5.89
C ASP A 154 11.01 -12.23 -6.72
N LEU A 155 12.30 -11.91 -6.52
CA LEU A 155 13.41 -12.58 -7.19
C LEU A 155 14.48 -13.03 -6.20
N PHE A 156 15.14 -14.14 -6.53
CA PHE A 156 16.28 -14.66 -5.80
C PHE A 156 17.31 -15.25 -6.77
N ASN A 157 18.54 -14.76 -6.72
CA ASN A 157 19.65 -15.21 -7.55
C ASN A 157 20.99 -15.11 -6.79
N ASP A 158 22.11 -15.26 -7.49
CA ASP A 158 23.47 -15.19 -6.94
C ASP A 158 23.88 -13.79 -6.46
N LYS A 159 23.21 -12.73 -6.93
CA LYS A 159 23.37 -11.36 -6.41
C LYS A 159 22.68 -11.20 -5.06
N GLY A 160 21.55 -11.88 -4.85
CA GLY A 160 20.86 -11.93 -3.56
C GLY A 160 19.34 -11.99 -3.71
N VAL A 161 18.65 -11.35 -2.76
CA VAL A 161 17.18 -11.21 -2.76
C VAL A 161 16.83 -9.87 -3.39
N ILE A 162 15.88 -9.85 -4.32
CA ILE A 162 15.40 -8.61 -4.94
C ILE A 162 13.89 -8.54 -4.75
N GLU A 163 13.43 -7.49 -4.10
CA GLU A 163 12.02 -7.13 -3.98
C GLU A 163 11.68 -6.07 -5.02
N VAL A 164 10.57 -6.26 -5.74
CA VAL A 164 10.15 -5.38 -6.83
C VAL A 164 8.84 -4.68 -6.45
N LYS A 165 8.84 -3.36 -6.52
CA LYS A 165 7.66 -2.54 -6.32
C LYS A 165 7.35 -1.75 -7.59
N ALA A 166 6.12 -1.90 -8.10
CA ALA A 166 5.67 -1.20 -9.30
C ALA A 166 5.60 0.33 -9.11
N SER A 167 5.42 0.82 -7.87
CA SER A 167 5.36 2.25 -7.58
C SER A 167 6.48 2.69 -6.62
N LYS A 168 6.79 3.99 -6.66
CA LYS A 168 7.80 4.61 -5.78
C LYS A 168 7.41 4.59 -4.30
N THR A 169 6.11 4.61 -4.03
CA THR A 169 5.53 4.74 -2.69
C THR A 169 5.07 3.41 -2.11
N ALA A 170 5.02 2.32 -2.89
CA ALA A 170 4.54 1.04 -2.40
C ALA A 170 5.39 0.57 -1.19
N PRO A 171 4.73 0.34 -0.04
CA PRO A 171 5.44 -0.06 1.18
C PRO A 171 5.84 -1.54 1.11
N LEU A 172 6.86 -1.88 1.90
CA LEU A 172 7.14 -3.28 2.23
C LEU A 172 6.05 -3.80 3.17
N THR A 173 5.69 -5.08 3.02
CA THR A 173 4.76 -5.73 3.95
C THR A 173 5.40 -5.86 5.34
N LYS A 174 4.57 -6.06 6.37
CA LYS A 174 5.04 -6.26 7.75
C LYS A 174 6.11 -7.36 7.85
N ASN A 175 5.87 -8.50 7.18
CA ASN A 175 6.81 -9.63 7.19
C ASN A 175 8.09 -9.31 6.43
N GLN A 176 8.05 -8.50 5.36
CA GLN A 176 9.25 -8.07 4.65
C GLN A 176 10.11 -7.15 5.52
N LYS A 177 9.50 -6.15 6.17
CA LYS A 177 10.18 -5.25 7.12
C LYS A 177 10.82 -6.02 8.28
N GLU A 178 10.16 -7.08 8.77
CA GLU A 178 10.66 -7.93 9.85
C GLU A 178 11.78 -8.89 9.42
N LEU A 179 11.63 -9.55 8.26
CA LEU A 179 12.46 -10.70 7.88
C LEU A 179 13.65 -10.34 6.99
N TYR A 180 13.60 -9.26 6.20
CA TYR A 180 14.75 -8.88 5.36
C TYR A 180 16.03 -8.59 6.13
N PRO A 181 16.01 -7.84 7.25
CA PRO A 181 17.22 -7.65 8.06
C PRO A 181 17.78 -8.99 8.58
N GLN A 182 16.90 -9.93 8.95
CA GLN A 182 17.30 -11.24 9.43
C GLN A 182 17.90 -12.11 8.32
N ILE A 183 17.29 -12.10 7.12
CA ILE A 183 17.84 -12.80 5.95
C ILE A 183 19.20 -12.20 5.56
N ALA A 184 19.36 -10.89 5.65
CA ALA A 184 20.63 -10.22 5.39
C ALA A 184 21.70 -10.57 6.42
N LYS A 185 21.33 -10.77 7.68
CA LYS A 185 22.28 -10.99 8.76
C LYS A 185 22.61 -12.47 9.00
N TYR A 186 21.61 -13.34 8.94
CA TYR A 186 21.69 -14.74 9.34
C TYR A 186 21.32 -15.72 8.23
N GLY A 187 20.90 -15.23 7.06
CA GLY A 187 20.39 -16.08 5.99
C GLY A 187 19.00 -16.64 6.32
N GLY A 188 18.68 -17.79 5.75
CA GLY A 188 17.37 -18.38 5.93
C GLY A 188 17.21 -19.75 5.28
N LYS A 189 15.97 -20.19 5.21
CA LYS A 189 15.57 -21.41 4.52
C LYS A 189 14.52 -21.07 3.47
N VAL A 190 14.84 -21.40 2.23
CA VAL A 190 13.84 -21.42 1.16
C VAL A 190 12.86 -22.54 1.48
N VAL A 191 11.57 -22.21 1.47
CA VAL A 191 10.48 -23.12 1.76
C VAL A 191 9.43 -23.00 0.66
N GLY A 192 8.91 -24.13 0.16
CA GLY A 192 7.84 -24.11 -0.83
C GLY A 192 7.90 -25.26 -1.81
N LYS A 193 6.79 -25.51 -2.50
CA LYS A 193 6.68 -26.63 -3.45
C LYS A 193 7.49 -26.42 -4.72
N LYS A 194 7.63 -25.16 -5.18
CA LYS A 194 8.18 -24.83 -6.50
C LYS A 194 9.69 -25.09 -6.63
N TYR A 195 10.47 -24.79 -5.60
CA TYR A 195 11.94 -24.86 -5.64
C TYR A 195 12.53 -25.81 -4.58
N GLY A 196 11.68 -26.56 -3.89
CA GLY A 196 12.10 -27.40 -2.77
C GLY A 196 12.46 -26.61 -1.53
N THR A 197 13.15 -27.28 -0.60
CA THR A 197 13.58 -26.71 0.68
C THR A 197 15.10 -26.80 0.78
N TYR A 198 15.76 -25.67 1.00
CA TYR A 198 17.21 -25.60 1.15
C TYR A 198 17.61 -24.35 1.93
N ASP A 199 18.76 -24.41 2.58
CA ASP A 199 19.34 -23.31 3.34
C ASP A 199 20.04 -22.30 2.43
N ILE A 200 19.97 -21.04 2.81
CA ILE A 200 20.65 -19.93 2.15
C ILE A 200 21.48 -19.17 3.19
N GLU A 201 22.70 -18.86 2.82
CA GLU A 201 23.59 -17.98 3.58
C GLU A 201 23.05 -16.55 3.63
N PRO A 202 23.60 -15.66 4.48
CA PRO A 202 23.29 -14.23 4.48
C PRO A 202 23.33 -13.61 3.06
N GLN A 203 22.27 -12.86 2.71
CA GLN A 203 22.08 -12.31 1.36
C GLN A 203 22.03 -10.78 1.35
N ASP A 204 22.55 -10.16 0.30
CA ASP A 204 22.22 -8.77 0.03
C ASP A 204 20.72 -8.68 -0.33
N ILE A 205 20.03 -7.68 0.20
CA ILE A 205 18.62 -7.44 -0.08
C ILE A 205 18.54 -6.16 -0.89
N TYR A 206 17.97 -6.26 -2.08
CA TYR A 206 17.74 -5.15 -2.99
C TYR A 206 16.26 -4.81 -3.09
N LEU A 207 16.00 -3.54 -3.33
CA LEU A 207 14.67 -3.02 -3.61
C LEU A 207 14.70 -2.30 -4.97
N THR A 208 13.90 -2.80 -5.89
CA THR A 208 13.66 -2.18 -7.19
C THR A 208 12.36 -1.40 -7.17
N ARG A 209 12.42 -0.11 -7.52
CA ARG A 209 11.27 0.79 -7.69
C ARG A 209 11.42 1.55 -8.99
N ASP A 210 10.40 1.49 -9.85
CA ASP A 210 10.38 2.23 -11.11
C ASP A 210 11.67 1.99 -11.96
N GLY A 211 12.09 0.72 -12.04
CA GLY A 211 13.32 0.30 -12.74
C GLY A 211 14.65 0.61 -12.05
N VAL A 212 14.64 1.37 -10.95
CA VAL A 212 15.85 1.69 -10.18
C VAL A 212 16.03 0.68 -9.06
N THR A 213 17.15 -0.02 -9.08
CA THR A 213 17.51 -1.01 -8.04
C THR A 213 18.48 -0.40 -7.04
N SER A 214 18.14 -0.49 -5.75
CA SER A 214 18.95 0.02 -4.65
C SER A 214 19.23 -1.07 -3.62
N LEU A 215 20.40 -1.04 -2.98
CA LEU A 215 20.70 -1.93 -1.86
C LEU A 215 19.91 -1.47 -0.63
N LEU A 216 19.08 -2.35 -0.08
CA LEU A 216 18.27 -2.09 1.09
C LEU A 216 18.94 -2.59 2.37
N PHE A 217 19.47 -3.81 2.35
CA PHE A 217 20.25 -4.37 3.45
C PHE A 217 21.48 -5.08 2.90
N LYS A 218 22.64 -4.82 3.50
CA LYS A 218 23.89 -5.48 3.13
C LYS A 218 24.06 -6.77 3.92
N LYS A 219 24.49 -7.85 3.26
CA LYS A 219 24.78 -9.11 3.95
C LYS A 219 25.86 -8.91 5.02
N GLY A 220 25.62 -9.47 6.20
CA GLY A 220 26.54 -9.40 7.34
C GLY A 220 26.71 -8.02 7.98
N GLY A 221 25.92 -7.01 7.60
CA GLY A 221 25.92 -5.67 8.22
C GLY A 221 24.73 -5.45 9.15
N GLY A 222 24.99 -4.98 10.38
CA GLY A 222 23.99 -4.43 11.30
C GLY A 222 23.81 -2.94 11.11
#